data_AF-A0A135W8D0-F1
#
_entry.id   AF-A0A135W8D0-F1
#
_cell.length_a   1.000
_cell.length_b   1.000
_cell.length_c   1.000
_cell.angle_alpha   90.00
_cell.angle_beta   90.00
_cell.angle_gamma   90.00
#
_symmetry.space_group_name_H-M   'P 1'
#
loop_
_entity.id
_entity.type
_entity.pdbx_description
1 polymer ?
#
loop_
_entity_poly.entity_id
_entity_poly.type
_entity_poly.pdbx_seq_one_letter_code
_entity_poly.pdbx_strand_id
1 'polypeptide(L)'
;MFSCVDKHKKIILNKSFCLNNEDDAIRMAEKEWLKVYGRDIYRYKPFKARVDSDSIWVVYGSLSLNRVGGTPQAKINANTCKVIQIIHGK
;
A
#
# COMPACT_ATOMS: atom_id res chain seq x y z
N MET A 1 -14.84 -11.90 -50.68
CA MET A 1 -14.96 -12.85 -49.56
C MET A 1 -13.59 -13.51 -49.45
N PHE A 2 -12.69 -13.21 -48.51
CA PHE A 2 -12.80 -12.99 -47.06
C PHE A 2 -11.85 -11.86 -46.64
N SER A 3 -12.33 -10.92 -45.79
CA SER A 3 -11.46 -9.97 -45.11
C SER A 3 -11.03 -10.61 -43.80
N CYS A 4 -9.76 -11.00 -43.71
CA CYS A 4 -9.13 -11.40 -42.46
C CYS A 4 -8.88 -10.12 -41.65
N VAL A 5 -9.84 -9.73 -40.81
CA VAL A 5 -9.60 -8.69 -39.81
C VAL A 5 -8.94 -9.35 -38.62
N ASP A 6 -7.72 -8.92 -38.36
CA ASP A 6 -6.79 -9.47 -37.39
C ASP A 6 -7.42 -9.59 -36.00
N LYS A 7 -7.27 -10.80 -35.43
CA LYS A 7 -7.65 -11.18 -34.06
C LYS A 7 -6.72 -10.55 -33.01
N HIS A 8 -6.36 -9.29 -33.14
CA HIS A 8 -5.76 -8.56 -32.03
C HIS A 8 -6.86 -8.05 -31.11
N LYS A 9 -7.54 -9.01 -30.48
CA LYS A 9 -8.25 -8.78 -29.23
C LYS A 9 -7.19 -8.30 -28.24
N LYS A 10 -7.03 -6.99 -28.13
CA LYS A 10 -6.27 -6.33 -27.07
C LYS A 10 -6.87 -6.84 -25.77
N ILE A 11 -6.26 -7.88 -25.20
CA ILE A 11 -6.54 -8.32 -23.85
C ILE A 11 -6.04 -7.16 -22.99
N ILE A 12 -6.92 -6.18 -22.78
CA ILE A 12 -6.82 -5.30 -21.63
C ILE A 12 -7.00 -6.27 -20.46
N LEU A 13 -5.88 -6.76 -19.96
CA LEU A 13 -5.84 -7.49 -18.71
C LEU A 13 -6.37 -6.49 -17.69
N ASN A 14 -7.67 -6.55 -17.41
CA ASN A 14 -8.30 -5.87 -16.29
C ASN A 14 -7.67 -6.48 -15.04
N LYS A 15 -6.45 -6.05 -14.74
CA LYS A 15 -5.70 -6.45 -13.56
C LYS A 15 -6.40 -5.75 -12.39
N SER A 16 -7.41 -6.43 -11.86
CA SER A 16 -8.13 -5.99 -10.67
C SER A 16 -7.16 -6.10 -9.51
N PHE A 17 -6.59 -4.98 -9.09
CA PHE A 17 -5.93 -4.89 -7.79
C PHE A 17 -7.00 -4.95 -6.71
N CYS A 18 -6.74 -5.72 -5.66
CA CYS A 18 -7.61 -5.76 -4.49
C CYS A 18 -7.45 -4.48 -3.63
N LEU A 19 -6.40 -3.69 -3.89
CA LEU A 19 -6.12 -2.40 -3.28
C LEU A 19 -5.84 -1.36 -4.36
N ASN A 20 -6.73 -0.40 -4.52
CA ASN A 20 -6.69 0.60 -5.60
C ASN A 20 -6.71 2.05 -5.11
N ASN A 21 -6.73 2.28 -3.79
CA ASN A 21 -6.73 3.61 -3.20
C ASN A 21 -5.89 3.67 -1.91
N GLU A 22 -5.51 4.90 -1.55
CA GLU A 22 -4.65 5.20 -0.40
C GLU A 22 -5.31 4.85 0.93
N ASP A 23 -6.60 5.15 1.10
CA ASP A 23 -7.33 4.96 2.35
C ASP A 23 -7.43 3.48 2.75
N ASP A 24 -7.64 2.59 1.78
CA ASP A 24 -7.64 1.15 2.02
C ASP A 24 -6.25 0.66 2.44
N ALA A 25 -5.19 1.18 1.81
CA ALA A 25 -3.82 0.84 2.17
C ALA A 25 -3.51 1.25 3.62
N ILE A 26 -3.89 2.47 3.98
CA ILE A 26 -3.73 3.01 5.34
C ILE A 26 -4.51 2.15 6.33
N ARG A 27 -5.76 1.81 6.05
CA ARG A 27 -6.61 0.99 6.95
C ARG A 27 -6.03 -0.40 7.17
N MET A 28 -5.46 -1.02 6.14
CA MET A 28 -4.80 -2.31 6.25
C MET A 28 -3.53 -2.22 7.10
N ALA A 29 -2.68 -1.23 6.87
CA ALA A 29 -1.48 -1.01 7.68
C ALA A 29 -1.83 -0.70 9.14
N GLU A 30 -2.84 0.14 9.38
CA GLU A 30 -3.31 0.50 10.72
C GLU A 30 -3.77 -0.74 11.50
N LYS A 31 -4.54 -1.64 10.86
CA LYS A 31 -4.97 -2.88 11.51
C LYS A 31 -3.81 -3.77 11.95
N GLU A 32 -2.79 -3.92 11.11
CA GLU A 32 -1.62 -4.73 11.48
C GLU A 32 -0.74 -4.03 12.51
N TRP A 33 -0.52 -2.72 12.38
CA TRP A 33 0.22 -1.97 13.37
C TRP A 33 -0.46 -1.92 14.74
N LEU A 34 -1.79 -1.85 14.78
CA LEU A 34 -2.54 -1.89 16.04
C LEU A 34 -2.31 -3.21 16.79
N LYS A 35 -2.14 -4.33 16.07
CA LYS A 35 -1.80 -5.63 16.69
C LYS A 35 -0.39 -5.65 17.27
N VAL A 36 0.56 -4.98 16.60
CA VAL A 36 1.99 -5.00 16.98
C VAL A 36 2.32 -3.96 18.05
N TYR A 37 1.83 -2.73 17.89
CA TYR A 37 2.21 -1.57 18.69
C TYR A 37 1.08 -1.07 19.60
N GLY A 38 -0.13 -1.62 19.47
CA GLY A 38 -1.29 -1.11 20.19
C GLY A 38 -1.63 0.33 19.82
N ARG A 39 -2.25 1.05 20.75
CA ARG A 39 -2.71 2.44 20.54
C ARG A 39 -1.59 3.45 20.36
N ASP A 40 -0.35 3.09 20.67
CA ASP A 40 0.80 3.99 20.49
C ASP A 40 1.09 4.30 19.03
N ILE A 41 0.58 3.49 18.10
CA ILE A 41 0.68 3.78 16.66
C ILE A 41 0.08 5.14 16.29
N TYR A 42 -0.91 5.62 17.04
CA TYR A 42 -1.59 6.89 16.76
C TYR A 42 -0.74 8.12 17.02
N ARG A 43 0.39 7.98 17.73
CA ARG A 43 1.37 9.06 17.91
C ARG A 43 2.10 9.42 16.60
N TYR A 44 2.01 8.54 15.60
CA TYR A 44 2.60 8.68 14.27
C TYR A 44 1.60 9.10 13.20
N LYS A 45 0.40 9.56 13.57
CA LYS A 45 -0.52 10.20 12.62
C LYS A 45 0.01 11.57 12.17
N PRO A 46 -0.34 12.06 10.97
CA PRO A 46 -1.15 11.37 9.96
C PRO A 46 -0.37 10.23 9.29
N PHE A 47 -1.09 9.15 8.96
CA PHE A 47 -0.56 8.11 8.09
C PHE A 47 -0.70 8.56 6.64
N LYS A 48 0.27 8.19 5.82
CA LYS A 48 0.26 8.46 4.37
C LYS A 48 0.63 7.19 3.64
N ALA A 49 0.09 6.99 2.45
CA ALA A 49 0.56 5.92 1.58
C ALA A 49 0.99 6.43 0.21
N ARG A 50 1.94 5.71 -0.39
CA ARG A 50 2.41 5.95 -1.75
C ARG A 50 2.61 4.64 -2.46
N VAL A 51 2.46 4.65 -3.77
CA VAL A 51 2.81 3.52 -4.63
C VAL A 51 4.31 3.60 -4.92
N ASP A 52 5.07 2.55 -4.56
CA ASP A 52 6.53 2.49 -4.74
C ASP A 52 6.93 1.71 -6.01
N SER A 53 6.04 0.85 -6.49
CA SER A 53 6.08 0.17 -7.81
C SER A 53 4.65 -0.22 -8.20
N ASP A 54 4.40 -0.63 -9.45
CA ASP A 54 3.06 -0.89 -10.03
C ASP A 54 2.10 -1.72 -9.17
N SER A 55 2.56 -2.42 -8.13
CA SER A 55 1.68 -3.14 -7.22
C SER A 55 2.10 -3.17 -5.76
N ILE A 56 2.97 -2.27 -5.31
CA ILE A 56 3.39 -2.19 -3.90
C ILE A 56 3.01 -0.83 -3.33
N TRP A 57 2.12 -0.87 -2.35
CA TRP A 57 1.81 0.28 -1.50
C TRP A 57 2.74 0.32 -0.31
N VAL A 58 3.29 1.50 -0.05
CA VAL A 58 4.12 1.79 1.11
C VAL A 58 3.38 2.79 1.97
N VAL A 59 2.98 2.36 3.16
CA VAL A 59 2.32 3.20 4.17
C VAL A 59 3.36 3.59 5.20
N TYR A 60 3.39 4.86 5.59
CA TYR A 60 4.32 5.37 6.59
C TYR A 60 3.61 6.28 7.59
N GLY A 61 4.08 6.22 8.84
CA GLY A 61 3.74 7.20 9.86
C GLY A 61 4.49 8.52 9.66
N SER A 62 3.98 9.56 10.31
CA SER A 62 4.61 10.88 10.38
C SER A 62 5.32 11.07 11.72
N LEU A 63 6.44 11.79 11.68
CA LEU A 63 7.11 12.30 12.88
C LEU A 63 6.95 13.82 12.90
N SER A 64 6.65 14.39 14.07
CA SER A 64 6.61 15.84 14.23
C SER A 64 8.01 16.45 14.03
N LEU A 65 8.09 17.65 13.47
CA LEU A 65 9.33 18.37 13.10
C LEU A 65 10.43 18.41 14.19
N ASN A 66 10.09 18.25 15.46
CA ASN A 66 11.01 18.34 16.59
C ASN A 66 11.27 17.00 17.31
N ARG A 67 10.96 15.86 16.67
CA ARG A 67 11.30 14.54 17.22
C ARG A 67 12.44 13.93 16.41
N VAL A 68 13.32 13.22 17.10
CA VAL A 68 14.38 12.40 16.50
C VAL A 68 13.99 10.94 16.70
N GLY A 69 14.10 10.15 15.64
CA GLY A 69 13.69 8.75 15.57
C GLY A 69 12.97 8.48 14.25
N GLY A 70 12.60 7.23 14.02
CA GLY A 70 11.89 6.90 12.79
C GLY A 70 10.44 6.53 12.99
N THR A 71 9.80 6.18 11.88
CA THR A 71 8.35 5.98 11.81
C THR A 71 8.03 4.54 11.41
N PRO A 72 6.85 4.03 11.82
CA PRO A 72 6.36 2.76 11.31
C PRO A 72 6.18 2.85 9.80
N GLN A 73 6.63 1.82 9.09
CA GLN A 73 6.40 1.64 7.65
C GLN A 73 5.84 0.24 7.39
N ALA A 74 4.89 0.14 6.48
CA ALA A 74 4.29 -1.11 6.03
C ALA A 74 4.33 -1.18 4.51
N LYS A 75 4.65 -2.35 3.97
CA LYS A 75 4.58 -2.64 2.53
C LYS A 75 3.44 -3.61 2.27
N ILE A 76 2.57 -3.29 1.32
CA ILE A 76 1.37 -4.05 1.00
C ILE A 76 1.36 -4.39 -0.49
N ASN A 77 1.13 -5.66 -0.82
CA ASN A 77 0.99 -6.09 -2.21
C ASN A 77 -0.45 -5.83 -2.69
N ALA A 78 -0.62 -4.90 -3.63
CA ALA A 78 -1.92 -4.53 -4.20
C ALA A 78 -2.61 -5.66 -4.98
N ASN A 79 -1.86 -6.67 -5.45
CA ASN A 79 -2.46 -7.82 -6.15
C ASN A 79 -3.08 -8.82 -5.18
N THR A 80 -2.51 -8.96 -3.98
CA THR A 80 -2.86 -10.05 -3.04
C THR A 80 -3.44 -9.56 -1.72
N CYS A 81 -3.40 -8.26 -1.45
CA CYS A 81 -3.83 -7.63 -0.19
C CYS A 81 -3.13 -8.22 1.02
N LYS A 82 -1.86 -8.59 0.85
CA LYS A 82 -1.00 -9.08 1.91
C LYS A 82 -0.05 -7.98 2.34
N VAL A 83 0.03 -7.75 3.65
CA VAL A 83 1.13 -6.98 4.24
C VAL A 83 2.37 -7.85 4.13
N ILE A 84 3.32 -7.39 3.32
CA ILE A 84 4.57 -8.08 2.99
C ILE A 84 5.61 -7.80 4.06
N GLN A 85 5.58 -6.59 4.61
CA GLN A 85 6.60 -6.12 5.53
C GLN A 85 6.05 -5.08 6.49
N ILE A 86 6.47 -5.16 7.75
CA ILE A 86 6.32 -4.11 8.76
C ILE A 86 7.72 -3.82 9.25
N ILE A 87 8.16 -2.57 9.12
CA ILE A 87 9.44 -2.10 9.64
C ILE A 87 9.22 -0.85 10.47
N HIS A 88 10.17 -0.59 11.37
CA HIS A 88 10.28 0.70 12.02
C HIS A 88 11.51 1.38 11.44
N GLY A 89 11.32 2.48 10.71
CA GLY A 89 12.43 3.32 10.26
C GLY A 89 13.21 3.84 11.48
N LYS A 90 14.47 4.21 11.27
CA LYS A 90 15.28 4.97 12.23
C LYS A 90 15.46 6.39 11.73
#